data_AF-A0A974WJX8-F1
#
_entry.id   AF-A0A974WJX8-F1
#
_cell.length_a   1.000
_cell.length_b   1.000
_cell.length_c   1.000
_cell.angle_alpha   90.00
_cell.angle_beta   90.00
_cell.angle_gamma   90.00
#
_symmetry.space_group_name_H-M   'P 1'
#
loop_
_entity.id
_entity.type
_entity.pdbx_description
1 polymer ?
#
loop_
_entity_poly.entity_id
_entity_poly.type
_entity_poly.pdbx_seq_one_letter_code
_entity_poly.pdbx_strand_id
1 'polypeptide(L)'
;MKGKTSFSYDYILFMELIYEYDETQQETVEAKIKRRLKYNNLAPYDQNRVNYVRSFKKALSEEIRLLSRSKYFEKTLSKYAQVKDFDVEQMTTDYSAIYPELSIKEIRSMVGFGVHWFYTR
;
A
#
# COMPACT_ATOMS: atom_id res chain seq x y z
N MET A 1 28.44 -0.57 -8.61
CA MET A 1 27.63 0.36 -7.80
C MET A 1 26.22 -0.22 -7.68
N LYS A 2 25.77 -0.61 -6.49
CA LYS A 2 24.35 -1.00 -6.28
C LYS A 2 23.51 0.26 -6.45
N GLY A 3 22.75 0.37 -7.54
CA GLY A 3 21.84 1.49 -7.78
C GLY A 3 20.91 1.61 -6.58
N LYS A 4 20.92 2.77 -5.92
CA LYS A 4 20.01 3.08 -4.81
C LYS A 4 18.60 3.12 -5.42
N THR A 5 17.80 2.08 -5.22
CA THR A 5 16.39 2.10 -5.61
C THR A 5 15.73 3.21 -4.81
N SER A 6 15.49 4.36 -5.44
CA SER A 6 14.80 5.49 -4.82
C SER A 6 13.32 5.12 -4.76
N PHE A 7 12.82 4.91 -3.54
CA PHE A 7 11.38 4.83 -3.32
C PHE A 7 10.77 6.23 -3.45
N SER A 8 9.57 6.29 -4.00
CA SER A 8 8.80 7.54 -4.08
C SER A 8 8.26 7.94 -2.71
N TYR A 9 7.80 9.19 -2.62
CA TYR A 9 7.20 9.73 -1.41
C TYR A 9 6.02 8.87 -0.94
N ASP A 10 5.05 8.61 -1.81
CA ASP A 10 3.83 7.89 -1.43
C ASP A 10 4.11 6.42 -1.12
N TYR A 11 5.03 5.79 -1.83
CA TYR A 11 5.43 4.42 -1.52
C TYR A 11 6.06 4.31 -0.12
N ILE A 12 6.90 5.28 0.28
CA ILE A 12 7.44 5.32 1.64
C ILE A 12 6.33 5.50 2.66
N LEU A 13 5.36 6.38 2.40
CA LEU A 13 4.21 6.55 3.28
C LEU A 13 3.49 5.22 3.47
N PHE A 14 3.13 4.56 2.38
CA PHE A 14 2.41 3.29 2.39
C PHE A 14 3.18 2.19 3.15
N MET A 15 4.48 2.07 2.91
CA MET A 15 5.34 1.06 3.55
C MET A 15 5.41 1.21 5.07
N GLU A 16 5.35 2.43 5.61
CA GLU A 16 5.33 2.63 7.05
C GLU A 16 3.90 2.52 7.61
N LEU A 17 2.88 3.02 6.88
CA LEU A 17 1.47 2.93 7.25
C LEU A 17 0.92 1.50 7.28
N ILE A 18 1.53 0.56 6.55
CA ILE A 18 1.08 -0.83 6.55
C ILE A 18 1.23 -1.49 7.93
N TYR A 19 2.13 -0.97 8.77
CA TYR A 19 2.37 -1.40 10.14
C TYR A 19 1.51 -0.66 11.17
N GLU A 20 0.71 0.31 10.74
CA GLU A 20 -0.25 1.00 11.60
C GLU A 20 -1.52 0.15 11.71
N TYR A 21 -1.69 -0.55 12.83
CA TYR A 21 -2.85 -1.42 13.09
C TYR A 21 -4.01 -0.65 13.76
N ASP A 22 -3.69 0.32 14.60
CA ASP A 22 -4.65 1.17 15.31
C ASP A 22 -4.06 2.56 15.60
N GLU A 23 -4.91 3.46 16.11
CA GLU A 23 -4.57 4.87 16.37
C GLU A 23 -3.48 5.06 17.44
N THR A 24 -3.28 4.10 18.34
CA THR A 24 -2.25 4.20 19.39
C THR A 24 -0.83 4.19 18.81
N GLN A 25 -0.69 3.70 17.57
CA GLN A 25 0.60 3.60 16.88
C GLN A 25 0.89 4.83 15.99
N GLN A 26 -0.07 5.73 15.82
CA GLN A 26 0.00 6.81 14.84
C GLN A 26 1.26 7.67 15.03
N GLU A 27 1.54 8.15 16.24
CA GLU A 27 2.73 8.97 16.52
C GLU A 27 4.04 8.25 16.18
N THR A 28 4.11 6.95 16.51
CA THR A 28 5.29 6.13 16.24
C THR A 28 5.49 5.91 14.73
N VAL A 29 4.42 5.67 13.98
CA VAL A 29 4.46 5.51 12.52
C VAL A 29 4.81 6.83 11.85
N GLU A 30 4.22 7.94 12.26
CA GLU A 30 4.53 9.26 11.71
C GLU A 30 5.98 9.69 11.99
N ALA A 31 6.53 9.35 13.16
CA ALA A 31 7.96 9.55 13.44
C ALA A 31 8.86 8.75 12.47
N LYS A 32 8.49 7.50 12.14
CA LYS A 32 9.22 6.69 11.15
C LYS A 32 9.11 7.29 9.75
N ILE A 33 7.92 7.74 9.34
CA ILE A 33 7.70 8.42 8.06
C ILE A 33 8.62 9.63 7.95
N LYS A 34 8.59 10.56 8.93
CA LYS A 34 9.44 11.76 8.96
C LYS A 34 10.92 11.40 8.79
N ARG A 35 11.39 10.35 9.49
CA ARG A 35 12.76 9.85 9.38
C ARG A 35 13.08 9.31 7.98
N ARG A 36 12.18 8.53 7.38
CA ARG A 36 12.38 7.93 6.05
C ARG A 36 12.37 8.97 4.93
N LEU A 37 11.48 9.95 4.99
CA LEU A 37 11.43 11.06 4.04
C LEU A 37 12.75 11.84 4.04
N LYS A 38 13.24 12.20 5.24
CA LYS A 38 14.54 12.87 5.41
C LYS A 38 15.70 12.03 4.89
N TYR A 39 15.74 10.74 5.22
CA TYR A 39 16.81 9.83 4.77
C TYR A 39 16.90 9.70 3.24
N ASN A 40 15.76 9.78 2.56
CA ASN A 40 15.69 9.68 1.10
C ASN A 40 15.73 11.05 0.40
N ASN A 41 15.93 12.15 1.13
CA ASN A 41 15.92 13.52 0.58
C ASN A 41 14.66 13.84 -0.24
N LEU A 42 13.50 13.43 0.28
CA LEU A 42 12.20 13.70 -0.32
C LEU A 42 11.56 14.95 0.29
N ALA A 43 10.39 15.33 -0.25
CA ALA A 43 9.61 16.44 0.26
C ALA A 43 9.35 16.33 1.79
N PRO A 44 9.12 17.46 2.47
CA PRO A 44 8.77 17.47 3.89
C PRO A 44 7.50 16.67 4.18
N TYR A 45 7.36 16.27 5.45
CA TYR A 45 6.16 15.61 5.95
C TYR A 45 4.91 16.46 5.74
N ASP A 46 3.88 15.85 5.16
CA ASP A 46 2.55 16.44 4.96
C ASP A 46 1.47 15.50 5.54
N GLN A 47 0.76 15.97 6.57
CA GLN A 47 -0.30 15.21 7.23
C GLN A 47 -1.46 14.89 6.29
N ASN A 48 -1.83 15.81 5.39
CA ASN A 48 -2.94 15.59 4.47
C ASN A 48 -2.60 14.46 3.50
N ARG A 49 -1.36 14.46 2.99
CA ARG A 49 -0.88 13.37 2.12
C ARG A 49 -0.78 12.04 2.84
N VAL A 50 -0.34 12.04 4.11
CA VAL A 50 -0.34 10.83 4.95
C VAL A 50 -1.75 10.29 5.16
N ASN A 51 -2.70 11.15 5.50
CA ASN A 51 -4.11 10.76 5.67
C ASN A 51 -4.71 10.20 4.38
N TYR A 52 -4.35 10.78 3.22
CA TYR A 52 -4.77 10.29 1.92
C TYR A 52 -4.25 8.87 1.65
N VAL A 53 -2.95 8.62 1.81
CA VAL A 53 -2.36 7.27 1.65
C VAL A 53 -2.89 6.29 2.71
N ARG A 54 -3.16 6.74 3.93
CA ARG A 54 -3.77 5.94 5.00
C ARG A 54 -5.18 5.49 4.62
N SER A 55 -5.97 6.37 4.01
CA SER A 55 -7.31 6.01 3.51
C SER A 55 -7.25 4.97 2.39
N PHE A 56 -6.28 5.10 1.48
CA PHE A 56 -6.01 4.09 0.45
C PHE A 56 -5.64 2.73 1.07
N LYS A 57 -4.71 2.70 2.02
CA LYS A 57 -4.33 1.48 2.75
C LYS A 57 -5.53 0.83 3.44
N LYS A 58 -6.41 1.63 4.05
CA LYS A 58 -7.61 1.13 4.72
C LYS A 58 -8.56 0.47 3.73
N ALA A 59 -8.92 1.17 2.64
CA ALA A 59 -9.79 0.63 1.60
C ALA A 59 -9.23 -0.65 0.97
N LEU A 60 -7.92 -0.68 0.69
CA LEU A 60 -7.23 -1.85 0.16
C LEU A 60 -7.27 -3.04 1.14
N SER A 61 -7.00 -2.79 2.42
CA SER A 61 -7.02 -3.83 3.46
C SER A 61 -8.42 -4.41 3.67
N GLU A 62 -9.45 -3.56 3.68
CA GLU A 62 -10.85 -3.97 3.79
C GLU A 62 -11.27 -4.86 2.61
N GLU A 63 -10.92 -4.46 1.39
CA GLU A 63 -11.22 -5.23 0.18
C GLU A 63 -10.53 -6.61 0.18
N ILE A 64 -9.23 -6.66 0.47
CA ILE A 64 -8.47 -7.92 0.47
C ILE A 64 -9.03 -8.91 1.51
N ARG A 65 -9.50 -8.39 2.66
CA ARG A 65 -10.11 -9.22 3.72
C ARG A 65 -11.48 -9.80 3.34
N LEU A 66 -12.10 -9.35 2.24
CA LEU A 66 -13.31 -9.97 1.72
C LEU A 66 -13.05 -11.37 1.15
N LEU A 67 -11.79 -11.66 0.74
CA LEU A 67 -11.39 -12.94 0.15
C LEU A 67 -12.32 -13.34 -1.01
N SER A 68 -12.94 -14.51 -0.95
CA SER A 68 -13.87 -15.01 -1.98
C SER A 68 -15.13 -14.17 -2.19
N ARG A 69 -15.37 -13.14 -1.38
CA ARG A 69 -16.44 -12.15 -1.59
C ARG A 69 -15.96 -10.91 -2.36
N SER A 70 -14.65 -10.71 -2.48
CA SER A 70 -14.09 -9.66 -3.31
C SER A 70 -14.30 -10.01 -4.78
N LYS A 71 -14.70 -9.02 -5.58
CA LYS A 71 -14.78 -9.16 -7.04
C LYS A 71 -13.41 -9.36 -7.70
N TYR A 72 -12.33 -9.08 -6.97
CA TYR A 72 -10.96 -9.24 -7.45
C TYR A 72 -10.36 -10.60 -7.07
N PHE A 73 -11.03 -11.42 -6.27
CA PHE A 73 -10.44 -12.67 -5.79
C PHE A 73 -10.60 -13.79 -6.83
N GLU A 74 -9.47 -14.18 -7.41
CA GLU A 74 -9.35 -15.23 -8.42
C GLU A 74 -8.49 -16.36 -7.86
N LYS A 75 -9.10 -17.20 -7.01
CA LYS A 75 -8.36 -18.29 -6.37
C LYS A 75 -7.64 -19.16 -7.40
N THR A 76 -6.31 -19.17 -7.32
CA THR A 76 -5.50 -20.07 -8.14
C THR A 76 -5.60 -21.51 -7.63
N LEU A 77 -5.26 -22.48 -8.48
CA LEU A 77 -5.24 -23.90 -8.12
C LEU A 77 -4.10 -24.26 -7.12
N SER A 78 -3.31 -23.27 -6.71
CA SER A 78 -2.25 -23.45 -5.72
C SER A 78 -2.81 -23.94 -4.38
N LYS A 79 -2.05 -24.78 -3.69
CA LYS A 79 -2.33 -25.17 -2.29
C LYS A 79 -2.02 -24.07 -1.29
N TYR A 80 -1.28 -23.04 -1.70
CA TYR A 80 -0.83 -21.93 -0.87
C TYR A 80 -1.40 -20.61 -1.36
N ALA A 81 -1.70 -19.70 -0.43
CA ALA A 81 -2.09 -18.32 -0.72
C ALA A 81 -0.98 -17.59 -1.49
N GLN A 82 -1.35 -16.92 -2.57
CA GLN A 82 -0.44 -16.20 -3.45
C GLN A 82 -1.00 -14.83 -3.82
N VAL A 83 -0.13 -13.88 -4.15
CA VAL A 83 -0.54 -12.57 -4.70
C VAL A 83 -1.42 -12.72 -5.94
N LYS A 84 -1.18 -13.79 -6.72
CA LYS A 84 -1.96 -14.13 -7.92
C LYS A 84 -3.39 -14.59 -7.63
N ASP A 85 -3.77 -14.81 -6.37
CA ASP A 85 -5.16 -15.08 -6.00
C ASP A 85 -6.03 -13.81 -6.06
N PHE A 86 -5.44 -12.66 -6.36
CA PHE A 86 -6.13 -11.40 -6.62
C PHE A 86 -5.77 -10.84 -7.99
N ASP A 87 -6.77 -10.31 -8.71
CA ASP A 87 -6.58 -9.55 -9.94
C ASP A 87 -6.00 -8.16 -9.61
N VAL A 88 -4.68 -8.12 -9.48
CA VAL A 88 -3.91 -6.89 -9.20
C VAL A 88 -4.08 -5.85 -10.30
N GLU A 89 -4.29 -6.24 -11.56
CA GLU A 89 -4.42 -5.29 -12.67
C GLU A 89 -5.78 -4.58 -12.62
N GLN A 90 -6.86 -5.33 -12.39
CA GLN A 90 -8.19 -4.74 -12.21
C GLN A 90 -8.25 -3.88 -10.94
N MET A 91 -7.68 -4.36 -9.82
CA MET A 91 -7.56 -3.53 -8.61
C MET A 91 -6.81 -2.23 -8.90
N THR A 92 -5.67 -2.30 -9.59
CA THR A 92 -4.88 -1.11 -9.92
C THR A 92 -5.70 -0.09 -10.73
N THR A 93 -6.45 -0.58 -11.72
CA THR A 93 -7.29 0.27 -12.57
C THR A 93 -8.39 0.94 -11.73
N ASP A 94 -9.13 0.17 -10.95
CA ASP A 94 -10.24 0.69 -10.14
C ASP A 94 -9.77 1.65 -9.05
N TYR A 95 -8.69 1.31 -8.33
CA TYR A 95 -8.12 2.20 -7.31
C TYR A 95 -7.49 3.46 -7.92
N SER A 96 -7.00 3.43 -9.17
CA SER A 96 -6.51 4.64 -9.84
C SER A 96 -7.60 5.64 -10.15
N ALA A 97 -8.84 5.18 -10.37
CA ALA A 97 -9.99 6.06 -10.54
C ALA A 97 -10.44 6.69 -9.21
N ILE A 98 -10.33 5.96 -8.09
CA ILE A 98 -10.72 6.44 -6.75
C ILE A 98 -9.64 7.35 -6.14
N TYR A 99 -8.36 7.07 -6.42
CA TYR A 99 -7.21 7.77 -5.86
C TYR A 99 -6.35 8.45 -6.95
N PRO A 100 -6.90 9.46 -7.67
CA PRO A 100 -6.26 10.04 -8.87
C PRO A 100 -4.94 10.76 -8.58
N GLU A 101 -4.69 11.16 -7.34
CA GLU A 101 -3.41 11.79 -6.96
C GLU A 101 -2.25 10.79 -6.76
N LEU A 102 -2.50 9.48 -6.77
CA LEU A 102 -1.44 8.47 -6.77
C LEU A 102 -1.14 8.06 -8.22
N SER A 103 0.13 7.91 -8.58
CA SER A 103 0.44 7.43 -9.92
C SER A 103 0.02 5.95 -10.07
N ILE A 104 -0.45 5.57 -11.27
CA ILE A 104 -0.85 4.18 -11.55
C ILE A 104 0.25 3.16 -11.23
N LYS A 105 1.52 3.55 -11.44
CA LYS A 105 2.69 2.72 -11.11
C LYS A 105 2.84 2.49 -9.61
N GLU A 106 2.60 3.52 -8.81
CA GLU A 106 2.62 3.44 -7.35
C GLU A 106 1.47 2.60 -6.84
N ILE A 107 0.25 2.83 -7.34
CA ILE A 107 -0.93 2.04 -6.98
C ILE A 107 -0.65 0.57 -7.25
N ARG A 108 -0.17 0.20 -8.45
CA ARG A 108 0.15 -1.19 -8.77
C ARG A 108 1.13 -1.82 -7.78
N SER A 109 2.17 -1.07 -7.41
CA SER A 109 3.19 -1.52 -6.47
C SER A 109 2.62 -1.68 -5.06
N MET A 110 1.78 -0.75 -4.61
CA MET A 110 1.15 -0.79 -3.29
C MET A 110 0.05 -1.86 -3.21
N VAL A 111 -0.73 -2.08 -4.26
CA VAL A 111 -1.73 -3.15 -4.35
C VAL A 111 -1.03 -4.50 -4.26
N GLY A 112 -0.02 -4.76 -5.09
CA GLY A 112 0.72 -6.02 -5.04
C GLY A 112 1.36 -6.27 -3.67
N PHE A 113 1.94 -5.24 -3.05
CA PHE A 113 2.49 -5.35 -1.70
C PHE A 113 1.39 -5.53 -0.63
N GLY A 114 0.25 -4.86 -0.78
CA GLY A 114 -0.90 -4.98 0.10
C GLY A 114 -1.50 -6.38 0.08
N VAL A 115 -1.65 -6.99 -1.10
CA VAL A 115 -2.09 -8.39 -1.21
C VAL A 115 -1.08 -9.32 -0.54
N HIS A 116 0.22 -9.11 -0.79
CA HIS A 116 1.24 -9.89 -0.08
C HIS A 116 1.09 -9.76 1.45
N TRP A 117 0.91 -8.54 1.95
CA TRP A 117 0.89 -8.25 3.38
C TRP A 117 -0.40 -8.68 4.09
N PHE A 118 -1.56 -8.47 3.49
CA PHE A 118 -2.86 -8.72 4.14
C PHE A 118 -3.45 -10.10 3.85
N TYR A 119 -2.94 -10.82 2.85
CA TYR A 119 -3.45 -12.13 2.47
C TYR A 119 -2.42 -13.25 2.59
N THR A 120 -1.18 -13.03 2.16
CA THR A 120 -0.17 -14.12 2.13
C THR A 120 0.69 -14.21 3.39
N ARG A 121 0.72 -13.15 4.20
CA ARG A 121 1.51 -13.03 5.44
C ARG A 121 0.59 -13.08 6.65
#